data_AF-A0AAV5CJ70-F1
#
_entry.id   AF-A0AAV5CJ70-F1
#
_cell.length_a   1.000
_cell.length_b   1.000
_cell.length_c   1.000
_cell.angle_alpha   90.00
_cell.angle_beta   90.00
_cell.angle_gamma   90.00
#
_symmetry.space_group_name_H-M   'P 1'
#
loop_
_entity.id
_entity.type
_entity.pdbx_description
1 polymer ?
#
loop_
_entity_poly.entity_id
_entity_poly.type
_entity_poly.pdbx_seq_one_letter_code
_entity_poly.pdbx_strand_id
1 'polypeptide(L)'
;MYWSHRITSQTLTLMISYNALRCAKTVLEGKAPELYDYCANPNCMSPYGYFPIHEAAERFSVDMIKLLFLYDASANVRTAGDAVIEDLLPLHVAVENTCMDKYLEDNLFPTQNHQDYIQAHPSAVLA
;
A
#
# COMPACT_ATOMS: atom_id res chain seq x y z
N MET A 1 33.04 4.23 -14.28
CA MET A 1 31.95 3.78 -13.38
C MET A 1 30.66 4.34 -13.95
N TYR A 2 29.82 3.50 -14.53
CA TYR A 2 28.53 3.91 -15.09
C TYR A 2 27.57 4.12 -13.92
N TRP A 3 27.36 5.37 -13.51
CA TRP A 3 26.25 5.69 -12.63
C TRP A 3 24.97 5.36 -13.40
N SER A 4 24.29 4.28 -13.01
CA SER A 4 23.03 3.88 -13.62
C SER A 4 22.02 5.02 -13.47
N HIS A 5 21.78 5.72 -14.56
CA HIS A 5 20.86 6.85 -14.72
C HIS A 5 19.38 6.46 -14.48
N ARG A 6 19.03 6.02 -13.26
CA ARG A 6 17.67 5.62 -12.88
C ARG A 6 17.41 5.89 -11.40
N ILE A 7 16.16 6.22 -11.08
CA ILE A 7 15.66 6.19 -9.70
C ILE A 7 15.71 4.74 -9.21
N THR A 8 16.30 4.52 -8.04
CA THR A 8 16.47 3.16 -7.50
C THR A 8 15.12 2.55 -7.09
N SER A 9 15.04 1.22 -7.09
CA SER A 9 13.83 0.52 -6.63
C SER A 9 13.48 0.87 -5.20
N GLN A 10 14.49 0.92 -4.32
CA GLN A 10 14.32 1.29 -2.92
C GLN A 10 13.79 2.71 -2.74
N THR A 11 14.23 3.67 -3.56
CA THR A 11 13.70 5.05 -3.54
C THR A 11 12.21 5.09 -3.85
N LEU A 12 11.77 4.39 -4.91
CA LEU A 12 10.35 4.35 -5.28
C LEU A 12 9.52 3.63 -4.21
N THR A 13 10.01 2.50 -3.70
CA THR A 13 9.37 1.76 -2.60
C THR A 13 9.16 2.65 -1.37
N LEU A 14 10.16 3.44 -0.97
CA LEU A 14 10.02 4.37 0.16
C LEU A 14 8.99 5.48 -0.11
N MET A 15 8.92 6.02 -1.33
CA MET A 15 7.88 7.00 -1.67
C MET A 15 6.48 6.40 -1.52
N ILE A 16 6.30 5.15 -1.95
CA ILE A 16 5.04 4.42 -1.80
C ILE A 16 4.77 4.11 -0.33
N SER A 17 5.81 3.78 0.43
CA SER A 17 5.67 3.37 1.82
C SER A 17 5.11 4.47 2.72
N TYR A 18 5.45 5.71 2.39
CA TYR A 18 4.94 6.92 3.05
C TYR A 18 3.70 7.50 2.37
N ASN A 19 3.12 6.79 1.40
CA ASN A 19 2.00 7.25 0.57
C ASN A 19 2.25 8.64 -0.05
N ALA A 20 3.51 8.92 -0.42
CA ALA A 20 3.96 10.19 -0.97
C ALA A 20 3.58 10.31 -2.45
N LEU A 21 2.27 10.37 -2.73
CA LEU A 21 1.69 10.28 -4.07
C LEU A 21 2.29 11.29 -5.06
N ARG A 22 2.53 12.53 -4.61
CA ARG A 22 3.14 13.58 -5.43
C ARG A 22 4.58 13.22 -5.82
N CYS A 23 5.37 12.74 -4.87
CA CYS A 23 6.76 12.34 -5.12
C CYS A 23 6.82 11.14 -6.07
N ALA A 24 6.01 10.11 -5.80
CA ALA A 24 5.90 8.93 -6.65
C ALA A 24 5.53 9.32 -8.09
N LYS A 25 4.56 10.22 -8.27
CA LYS A 25 4.18 10.72 -9.59
C LYS A 25 5.35 11.41 -10.29
N THR A 26 6.04 12.32 -9.60
CA THR A 26 7.18 13.05 -10.18
C THR A 26 8.27 12.10 -10.70
N VAL A 27 8.62 11.08 -9.93
CA VAL A 27 9.67 10.12 -10.35
C VAL A 27 9.20 9.13 -11.41
N LEU A 28 7.91 8.79 -11.45
CA LEU A 28 7.35 7.93 -12.51
C LEU A 28 7.23 8.69 -13.84
N GLU A 29 6.89 9.99 -13.79
CA GLU A 29 6.85 10.83 -14.99
C GLU A 29 8.22 11.06 -15.59
N GLY A 30 9.26 11.25 -14.76
CA GLY A 30 10.61 11.53 -15.19
C GLY A 30 10.77 12.84 -15.96
N LYS A 31 9.79 13.76 -15.90
CA LYS A 31 9.79 15.05 -16.62
C LYS A 31 10.29 16.23 -15.79
N ALA A 32 10.60 16.01 -14.51
CA ALA A 32 11.09 17.06 -13.65
C ALA A 32 12.55 17.40 -14.02
N PRO A 33 12.86 18.68 -14.30
CA PRO A 33 14.21 19.07 -14.74
C PRO A 33 15.28 18.74 -13.69
N GLU A 34 14.90 18.71 -12.40
CA GLU A 34 15.78 18.34 -11.29
C GLU A 34 16.17 16.85 -11.31
N LEU A 35 15.44 16.01 -12.04
CA LEU A 35 15.68 14.58 -12.15
C LEU A 35 16.47 14.20 -13.40
N TYR A 36 16.87 15.14 -14.26
CA TYR A 36 17.69 14.84 -15.46
C TYR A 36 17.13 13.70 -16.33
N ASP A 37 15.82 13.72 -16.56
CA ASP A 37 15.07 12.67 -17.28
C ASP A 37 15.10 11.28 -16.62
N TYR A 38 15.49 11.19 -15.34
CA TYR A 38 15.44 9.94 -14.60
C TYR A 38 14.01 9.56 -14.25
N CYS A 39 13.62 8.38 -14.71
CA CYS A 39 12.33 7.76 -14.45
C CYS A 39 12.50 6.54 -13.52
N ALA A 40 11.56 6.34 -12.62
CA ALA A 40 11.44 5.14 -11.82
C ALA A 40 10.71 4.05 -12.61
N ASN A 41 11.22 2.81 -12.59
CA ASN A 41 10.51 1.67 -13.15
C ASN A 41 9.41 1.22 -12.17
N PRO A 42 8.11 1.29 -12.51
CA PRO A 42 7.05 0.86 -11.61
C PRO A 42 6.99 -0.66 -11.38
N ASN A 43 7.69 -1.44 -12.22
CA ASN A 43 7.86 -2.89 -12.07
C ASN A 43 9.23 -3.25 -11.50
N CYS A 44 9.84 -2.37 -10.71
CA CYS A 44 11.11 -2.67 -10.06
C CYS A 44 10.90 -3.58 -8.83
N MET A 45 11.74 -4.59 -8.65
CA MET A 45 11.75 -5.37 -7.42
C MET A 45 12.63 -4.68 -6.37
N SER A 46 12.13 -4.58 -5.14
CA SER A 46 12.89 -4.11 -3.99
C SER A 46 13.89 -5.20 -3.55
N PRO A 47 14.92 -4.84 -2.76
CA PRO A 47 15.82 -5.82 -2.17
C PRO A 47 15.13 -6.86 -1.26
N TYR A 48 13.89 -6.59 -0.85
CA TYR A 48 13.08 -7.46 0.00
C TYR A 48 12.11 -8.33 -0.81
N GLY A 49 12.19 -8.32 -2.15
CA GLY A 49 11.36 -9.19 -3.00
C GLY A 49 9.96 -8.67 -3.30
N TYR A 50 9.63 -7.44 -2.86
CA TYR A 50 8.37 -6.78 -3.17
C TYR A 50 8.48 -5.92 -4.42
N PHE A 51 7.33 -5.60 -5.02
CA PHE A 51 7.23 -4.63 -6.12
C PHE A 51 6.41 -3.43 -5.64
N PRO A 52 6.57 -2.23 -6.24
CA PRO A 52 5.77 -1.04 -5.95
C PRO A 52 4.27 -1.29 -5.72
N ILE A 53 3.67 -2.15 -6.53
CA ILE A 53 2.24 -2.47 -6.42
C ILE A 53 1.90 -3.35 -5.20
N HIS A 54 2.82 -4.20 -4.74
CA HIS A 54 2.65 -4.92 -3.48
C HIS A 54 2.66 -3.95 -2.30
N GLU A 55 3.59 -2.99 -2.28
CA GLU A 55 3.72 -1.97 -1.22
C GLU A 55 2.49 -1.04 -1.16
N ALA A 56 1.89 -0.75 -2.32
CA ALA A 56 0.67 0.03 -2.40
C ALA A 56 -0.55 -0.79 -1.92
N ALA A 57 -0.59 -2.08 -2.25
CA ALA A 57 -1.63 -3.01 -1.81
C ALA A 57 -1.58 -3.27 -0.30
N GLU A 58 -0.38 -3.44 0.27
CA GLU A 58 -0.12 -3.55 1.70
C GLU A 58 -0.73 -2.37 2.48
N ARG A 59 -0.74 -1.18 1.88
CA ARG A 59 -1.23 0.08 2.48
C ARG A 59 -2.67 0.42 2.14
N PHE A 60 -3.35 -0.43 1.39
CA PHE A 60 -4.68 -0.13 0.85
C PHE A 60 -4.76 1.21 0.08
N SER A 61 -3.63 1.65 -0.50
CA SER A 61 -3.57 2.95 -1.17
C SER A 61 -4.09 2.84 -2.61
N VAL A 62 -5.40 2.98 -2.76
CA VAL A 62 -6.09 2.91 -4.05
C VAL A 62 -5.53 3.93 -5.05
N ASP A 63 -5.23 5.14 -4.61
CA ASP A 63 -4.69 6.19 -5.48
C ASP A 63 -3.26 5.89 -5.93
N MET A 64 -2.44 5.28 -5.08
CA MET A 64 -1.11 4.83 -5.47
C MET A 64 -1.19 3.66 -6.46
N ILE A 65 -2.12 2.72 -6.27
CA ILE A 65 -2.35 1.62 -7.23
C ILE A 65 -2.76 2.17 -8.60
N LYS A 66 -3.72 3.11 -8.64
CA LYS A 66 -4.13 3.79 -9.88
C LYS A 66 -2.97 4.52 -10.54
N LEU A 67 -2.16 5.22 -9.75
CA LEU A 67 -0.98 5.92 -10.23
C LEU A 67 0.03 4.94 -10.86
N LEU A 68 0.33 3.83 -10.19
CA LEU A 68 1.24 2.81 -10.71
C LEU A 68 0.72 2.22 -12.02
N PHE A 69 -0.59 1.93 -12.14
CA PHE A 69 -1.18 1.47 -13.40
C PHE A 69 -1.15 2.51 -14.51
N LEU A 70 -1.27 3.80 -14.18
CA LEU A 70 -1.14 4.88 -15.16
C LEU A 70 0.24 4.89 -15.84
N TYR A 71 1.28 4.38 -15.16
CA TYR A 71 2.63 4.25 -15.68
C TYR A 71 3.01 2.78 -15.97
N ASP A 72 2.06 1.93 -16.37
CA ASP A 72 2.30 0.56 -16.84
C ASP A 72 2.85 -0.43 -15.79
N ALA A 73 2.50 -0.26 -14.52
CA ALA A 73 2.69 -1.32 -13.52
C ALA A 73 1.88 -2.57 -13.89
N SER A 74 2.48 -3.75 -13.77
CA SER A 74 1.78 -5.02 -13.95
C SER A 74 1.06 -5.42 -12.66
N ALA A 75 -0.22 -5.75 -12.79
CA ALA A 75 -1.04 -6.26 -11.68
C ALA A 75 -0.65 -7.68 -11.24
N ASN A 76 0.10 -8.41 -12.08
CA ASN A 76 0.37 -9.84 -11.92
C ASN A 76 1.83 -10.15 -11.57
N VAL A 77 2.60 -9.15 -11.14
CA VAL A 77 3.95 -9.40 -10.58
C VAL A 77 3.85 -10.27 -9.34
N ARG A 78 4.87 -11.09 -9.12
CA ARG A 78 4.94 -11.99 -7.97
C ARG A 78 6.11 -11.61 -7.08
N THR A 79 5.91 -11.68 -5.77
CA THR A 79 7.00 -11.58 -4.81
C THR A 79 8.03 -12.71 -5.06
N ALA A 80 9.30 -12.42 -4.83
CA ALA A 80 10.38 -13.38 -5.02
C ALA A 80 11.59 -13.08 -4.12
N GLY A 81 12.27 -14.13 -3.66
CA GLY A 81 13.50 -14.02 -2.86
C GLY A 81 13.33 -14.40 -1.40
N ASP A 82 14.47 -14.64 -0.73
CA ASP A 82 14.53 -15.31 0.57
C ASP A 82 13.91 -14.54 1.75
N ALA A 83 13.67 -13.24 1.59
CA ALA A 83 13.17 -12.35 2.63
C ALA A 83 11.64 -12.16 2.60
N VAL A 84 10.93 -12.85 1.69
CA VAL A 84 9.48 -12.71 1.48
C VAL A 84 8.85 -14.07 1.22
N ILE A 85 7.53 -14.18 1.47
CA ILE A 85 6.76 -15.31 0.96
C ILE A 85 6.73 -15.18 -0.56
N GLU A 86 7.29 -16.17 -1.27
CA GLU A 86 7.34 -16.16 -2.73
C GLU A 86 5.95 -16.36 -3.36
N ASP A 87 5.85 -15.98 -4.64
CA ASP A 87 4.68 -16.20 -5.49
C ASP A 87 3.38 -15.48 -5.08
N LEU A 88 3.45 -14.52 -4.17
CA LEU A 88 2.30 -13.70 -3.81
C LEU A 88 1.99 -12.66 -4.89
N LEU A 89 0.70 -12.51 -5.23
CA LEU A 89 0.20 -11.40 -6.03
C LEU A 89 -0.02 -10.17 -5.13
N PRO A 90 -0.12 -8.96 -5.71
CA PRO A 90 -0.53 -7.78 -4.96
C PRO A 90 -1.86 -7.97 -4.23
N LEU A 91 -2.80 -8.71 -4.84
CA LEU A 91 -4.07 -9.05 -4.21
C LEU A 91 -3.91 -9.95 -2.97
N HIS A 92 -2.97 -10.91 -2.98
CA HIS A 92 -2.73 -11.75 -1.80
C HIS A 92 -2.26 -10.89 -0.63
N VAL A 93 -1.32 -9.96 -0.86
CA VAL A 93 -0.81 -9.04 0.16
C VAL A 93 -1.92 -8.15 0.76
N ALA A 94 -2.81 -7.60 -0.08
CA ALA A 94 -3.95 -6.82 0.43
C ALA A 94 -4.87 -7.66 1.32
N VAL A 95 -5.24 -8.86 0.90
CA VAL A 95 -6.12 -9.73 1.67
C VAL A 95 -5.50 -10.12 3.01
N GLU A 96 -4.22 -10.49 3.02
CA GLU A 96 -3.49 -10.87 4.24
C GLU A 96 -3.49 -9.73 5.27
N ASN A 97 -3.20 -8.51 4.83
CA ASN A 97 -3.23 -7.34 5.72
C ASN A 97 -4.63 -7.01 6.23
N THR A 98 -5.67 -7.11 5.39
CA THR A 98 -7.04 -6.81 5.85
C THR A 98 -7.48 -7.82 6.91
N CYS A 99 -7.09 -9.09 6.75
CA CYS A 99 -7.35 -10.12 7.75
C CYS A 99 -6.62 -9.84 9.06
N MET A 100 -5.36 -9.38 9.01
CA MET A 100 -4.62 -8.99 10.21
C MET A 100 -5.25 -7.77 10.88
N ASP A 101 -5.60 -6.71 10.14
CA ASP A 101 -6.26 -5.51 10.68
C ASP A 101 -7.56 -5.88 11.39
N LYS A 102 -8.42 -6.67 10.74
CA LYS A 102 -9.67 -7.15 11.34
C LYS A 102 -9.42 -8.00 12.59
N TYR A 103 -8.43 -8.90 12.55
CA TYR A 103 -8.07 -9.69 13.73
C TYR A 103 -7.63 -8.80 14.89
N LEU A 104 -6.85 -7.75 14.63
CA LEU A 104 -6.42 -6.81 15.66
C LEU A 104 -7.61 -6.00 16.20
N GLU A 105 -8.53 -5.55 15.35
CA GLU A 105 -9.76 -4.86 15.77
C GLU A 105 -10.61 -5.75 16.69
N ASP A 106 -10.86 -7.00 16.28
CA ASP A 106 -11.71 -7.94 17.01
C ASP A 106 -11.07 -8.43 18.33
N ASN A 107 -9.72 -8.50 18.43
CA ASN A 107 -9.03 -9.15 19.55
C ASN A 107 -8.22 -8.22 20.48
N LEU A 108 -7.75 -7.04 20.03
CA LEU A 108 -7.03 -6.09 20.91
C LEU A 108 -7.95 -5.02 21.51
N PHE A 109 -9.07 -4.71 20.87
CA PHE A 109 -10.06 -3.76 21.35
C PHE A 109 -11.41 -4.48 21.51
N PRO A 110 -11.57 -5.36 22.53
CA PRO A 110 -12.86 -6.00 22.76
C PRO A 110 -13.89 -4.87 22.90
N THR A 111 -14.80 -4.79 21.93
CA THR A 111 -15.79 -3.72 21.81
C THR A 111 -16.38 -3.42 23.17
N GLN A 112 -16.06 -2.24 23.72
CA GLN A 112 -16.59 -1.74 24.99
C GLN A 112 -18.05 -1.30 24.78
N ASN A 113 -18.92 -2.17 24.28
CA ASN A 113 -20.30 -1.83 23.93
C ASN A 113 -21.27 -2.96 24.30
N HIS A 114 -21.40 -3.18 25.61
CA HIS A 114 -22.58 -3.85 26.14
C HIS A 114 -22.93 -3.34 27.54
N GLN A 115 -23.34 -2.06 27.66
CA GLN A 115 -24.19 -1.67 28.80
C GLN A 115 -25.01 -0.37 28.65
N ASP A 116 -24.76 0.51 27.67
CA ASP A 116 -25.44 1.82 27.68
C ASP A 116 -26.70 1.92 26.80
N TYR A 117 -27.12 0.86 26.10
CA TYR A 117 -28.34 0.92 25.27
C TYR A 117 -29.66 0.66 26.05
N ILE A 118 -29.60 0.29 27.34
CA ILE A 118 -30.81 0.03 28.15
C ILE A 118 -31.20 1.20 29.07
N GLN A 119 -30.37 2.24 29.20
CA GLN A 119 -30.68 3.37 30.10
C GLN A 119 -30.54 4.76 29.47
N ALA A 120 -31.13 4.96 28.29
CA ALA A 120 -31.50 6.32 27.88
C ALA A 120 -32.55 6.31 26.77
N HIS A 121 -33.81 6.03 27.10
CA HIS A 121 -34.90 6.88 26.59
C HIS A 121 -36.14 6.80 27.51
N PRO A 122 -36.49 7.93 28.17
CA PRO A 122 -37.76 8.10 28.85
C PRO A 122 -38.83 8.47 27.82
N SER A 123 -39.99 7.82 27.82
CA SER A 123 -41.25 8.40 27.33
C SER A 123 -42.43 7.52 27.75
N ALA A 124 -43.39 8.18 28.38
CA ALA A 124 -44.67 7.65 28.80
C ALA A 124 -45.57 7.19 27.63
N VAL A 125 -46.66 6.55 28.06
CA VAL A 125 -47.99 6.39 27.44
C VAL A 125 -48.27 5.04 26.77
N LEU A 126 -48.98 4.15 27.49
CA LEU A 126 -50.35 3.70 27.18
C LEU A 126 -50.80 2.57 28.14
N ALA A 127 -51.56 2.94 29.19
CA ALA A 127 -52.77 2.30 29.74
C ALA A 127 -53.09 2.90 31.12
#